data_AF-A0A6N7CNS2-F1
#
_entry.id   AF-A0A6N7CNS2-F1
#
_cell.length_a   1.000
_cell.length_b   1.000
_cell.length_c   1.000
_cell.angle_alpha   90.00
_cell.angle_beta   90.00
_cell.angle_gamma   90.00
#
_symmetry.space_group_name_H-M   'P 1'
#
loop_
_entity.id
_entity.type
_entity.pdbx_description
1 polymer ?
#
loop_
_entity_poly.entity_id
_entity_poly.type
_entity_poly.pdbx_seq_one_letter_code
_entity_poly.pdbx_strand_id
1 'polypeptide(L)'
;MTDRTTTQISVDQFIAAPPAKVWRALTEPDLLARWWAAGDVAATVGHRFHLDMPGWGAVPCEVVEVEPERRFVYTFTENWTLVWRLVP
;
A
#
# COMPACT_ATOMS: atom_id res chain seq x y z
N MET A 1 -18.10 -14.26 -22.34
CA MET A 1 -16.82 -13.72 -21.85
C MET A 1 -17.14 -12.40 -21.17
N THR A 2 -17.16 -12.35 -19.84
CA THR A 2 -17.33 -11.11 -19.09
C THR A 2 -16.07 -10.27 -19.29
N ASP A 3 -16.23 -9.14 -19.98
CA ASP A 3 -15.23 -8.10 -20.07
C ASP A 3 -14.95 -7.58 -18.65
N ARG A 4 -13.77 -7.88 -18.11
CA ARG A 4 -13.33 -7.40 -16.80
C ARG A 4 -12.66 -6.04 -16.98
N THR A 5 -13.45 -5.01 -17.27
CA THR A 5 -12.97 -3.64 -17.21
C THR A 5 -12.68 -3.34 -15.73
N THR A 6 -11.42 -3.42 -15.33
CA THR A 6 -11.00 -3.14 -13.96
C THR A 6 -11.06 -1.64 -13.76
N THR A 7 -11.95 -1.16 -12.89
CA THR A 7 -11.99 0.25 -12.51
C THR A 7 -10.71 0.60 -11.78
N GLN A 8 -9.99 1.61 -12.27
CA GLN A 8 -8.74 2.07 -11.67
C GLN A 8 -8.87 3.52 -11.22
N ILE A 9 -8.42 3.79 -9.99
CA ILE A 9 -8.26 5.14 -9.47
C ILE A 9 -6.75 5.41 -9.38
N SER A 10 -6.31 6.54 -9.92
CA SER A 10 -4.90 6.95 -9.92
C SER A 10 -4.78 8.36 -9.36
N VAL A 11 -3.84 8.54 -8.44
CA VAL A 11 -3.50 9.84 -7.83
C VAL A 11 -1.99 9.95 -7.77
N ASP A 12 -1.45 11.05 -8.27
CA ASP A 12 -0.02 11.34 -8.23
C ASP A 12 0.24 12.59 -7.38
N GLN A 13 1.35 12.57 -6.63
CA GLN A 13 1.78 13.71 -5.82
C GLN A 13 3.30 13.82 -5.82
N PHE A 14 3.80 15.04 -5.98
CA PHE A 14 5.22 15.33 -5.79
C PHE A 14 5.56 15.42 -4.30
N ILE A 15 6.59 14.70 -3.87
CA ILE A 15 7.10 14.74 -2.51
C ILE A 15 8.57 15.19 -2.56
N ALA A 16 8.89 16.30 -1.90
CA ALA A 16 10.25 16.84 -1.81
C ALA A 16 11.14 16.02 -0.83
N ALA A 17 11.32 14.73 -1.12
CA ALA A 17 12.11 13.79 -0.33
C ALA A 17 12.69 12.69 -1.23
N PRO A 18 13.84 12.09 -0.85
CA PRO A 18 14.38 10.95 -1.60
C PRO A 18 13.44 9.73 -1.51
N PRO A 19 13.41 8.86 -2.54
CA PRO A 19 12.57 7.66 -2.58
C PRO A 19 12.72 6.78 -1.32
N ALA A 20 13.94 6.59 -0.83
CA ALA A 20 14.22 5.87 0.42
C ALA A 20 13.41 6.39 1.63
N LYS A 21 13.22 7.71 1.76
CA LYS A 21 12.46 8.28 2.87
C LYS A 21 10.96 8.03 2.73
N VAL A 22 10.44 8.12 1.51
CA VAL A 22 9.03 7.83 1.21
C VAL A 22 8.74 6.33 1.37
N TRP A 23 9.68 5.49 0.93
CA TRP A 23 9.59 4.03 1.07
C TRP A 23 9.39 3.60 2.52
N ARG A 24 10.17 4.16 3.44
CA ARG A 24 10.02 3.89 4.88
C ARG A 24 8.63 4.28 5.38
N ALA A 25 8.08 5.41 4.91
CA ALA A 25 6.73 5.84 5.28
C ALA A 25 5.60 4.92 4.74
N LEU A 26 5.89 4.11 3.73
CA LEU A 26 4.96 3.12 3.17
C LEU A 26 5.08 1.73 3.80
N THR A 27 6.24 1.42 4.39
CA THR A 27 6.62 0.03 4.75
C THR A 27 6.96 -0.17 6.22
N GLU A 28 7.10 0.90 7.01
CA GLU A 28 7.27 0.83 8.47
C GLU A 28 5.94 1.12 9.19
N PRO A 29 5.44 0.20 10.04
CA PRO A 29 4.17 0.33 10.76
C PRO A 29 3.95 1.69 11.43
N ASP A 30 4.91 2.13 12.24
CA ASP A 30 4.81 3.36 13.02
C ASP A 30 4.81 4.63 12.16
N LEU A 31 5.32 4.55 10.93
CA LEU A 31 5.32 5.68 9.99
C LEU A 31 4.04 5.66 9.14
N LEU A 32 3.63 4.50 8.65
CA LEU A 32 2.41 4.33 7.87
C LEU A 32 1.17 4.77 8.68
N ALA A 33 1.12 4.40 9.96
CA ALA A 33 0.03 4.75 10.87
C ALA A 33 -0.20 6.26 11.03
N ARG A 34 0.80 7.09 10.74
CA ARG A 34 0.71 8.56 10.90
C ARG A 34 -0.08 9.25 9.81
N TRP A 35 -0.28 8.61 8.66
CA TRP A 35 -0.90 9.26 7.50
C TRP A 35 -1.89 8.37 6.74
N TRP A 36 -1.80 7.05 6.89
CA TRP A 36 -2.72 6.10 6.24
C TRP A 36 -3.60 5.39 7.26
N ALA A 37 -3.14 4.26 7.79
CA ALA A 37 -3.84 3.47 8.81
C ALA A 37 -2.81 2.65 9.60
N ALA A 38 -3.15 2.36 10.87
CA ALA A 38 -2.33 1.51 11.72
C ALA A 38 -2.42 0.05 11.24
N GLY A 39 -1.34 -0.69 11.43
CA GLY A 39 -1.23 -2.08 11.00
C GLY A 39 0.21 -2.59 11.07
N ASP A 40 0.39 -3.91 11.08
CA ASP A 40 1.69 -4.57 11.13
C ASP A 40 2.26 -4.83 9.73
N VAL A 41 2.25 -3.80 8.88
CA VAL A 41 2.78 -3.86 7.51
C VAL A 41 4.26 -4.23 7.50
N ALA A 42 4.67 -5.02 6.52
CA ALA A 42 6.07 -5.32 6.24
C ALA A 42 6.30 -5.45 4.74
N ALA A 43 7.43 -4.95 4.24
CA ALA A 43 7.82 -5.07 2.83
C ALA A 43 8.32 -6.49 2.49
N THR A 44 7.47 -7.50 2.67
CA THR A 44 7.78 -8.91 2.39
C THR A 44 6.62 -9.52 1.62
N VAL A 45 6.89 -10.00 0.41
CA VAL A 45 5.87 -10.65 -0.43
C VAL A 45 5.25 -11.85 0.31
N GLY A 46 3.93 -11.97 0.28
CA GLY A 46 3.15 -12.97 1.00
C GLY A 46 2.86 -12.63 2.47
N HIS A 47 3.43 -11.53 3.01
CA HIS A 47 3.09 -11.09 4.36
C HIS A 47 1.63 -10.67 4.43
N ARG A 48 0.91 -11.21 5.43
CA ARG A 48 -0.49 -10.90 5.70
C ARG A 48 -0.57 -10.02 6.94
N PHE A 49 -1.32 -8.95 6.83
CA PHE A 49 -1.47 -7.94 7.87
C PHE A 49 -2.88 -7.38 7.85
N HIS A 50 -3.20 -6.55 8.84
CA HIS A 50 -4.46 -5.81 8.86
C HIS A 50 -4.20 -4.30 8.87
N LEU A 51 -5.06 -3.54 8.20
CA LEU A 51 -5.11 -2.08 8.33
C LEU A 51 -6.35 -1.70 9.14
N ASP A 52 -6.13 -1.02 10.26
CA ASP A 52 -7.20 -0.50 11.12
C ASP A 52 -7.79 0.77 10.49
N MET A 53 -8.77 0.58 9.60
CA MET A 53 -9.39 1.66 8.84
C MET A 53 -10.49 2.35 9.67
N PRO A 54 -10.43 3.70 9.81
CA PRO A 54 -11.47 4.44 10.51
C PRO A 54 -12.87 4.18 9.92
N GLY A 55 -13.80 3.70 10.76
CA GLY A 55 -15.19 3.40 10.37
C GLY A 55 -15.41 2.04 9.70
N TRP A 56 -14.35 1.33 9.32
CA TRP A 56 -14.42 0.01 8.68
C TRP A 56 -13.83 -1.11 9.55
N GLY A 57 -12.99 -0.76 10.52
CA GLY A 57 -12.27 -1.72 11.36
C GLY A 57 -11.07 -2.33 10.65
N ALA A 58 -10.65 -3.51 11.10
CA ALA A 58 -9.48 -4.20 10.59
C ALA A 58 -9.74 -4.77 9.18
N VAL A 59 -9.06 -4.23 8.17
CA VAL A 59 -9.13 -4.69 6.78
C VAL A 59 -7.97 -5.65 6.49
N PRO A 60 -8.24 -6.90 6.08
CA PRO A 60 -7.20 -7.86 5.76
C PRO A 60 -6.48 -7.46 4.47
N CYS A 61 -5.15 -7.56 4.49
CA CYS A 61 -4.27 -7.23 3.38
C CYS A 61 -3.19 -8.32 3.21
N GLU A 62 -2.74 -8.53 1.99
CA GLU A 62 -1.62 -9.40 1.64
C GLU A 62 -0.67 -8.68 0.69
N VAL A 63 0.62 -8.68 0.99
CA VAL A 63 1.64 -8.07 0.14
C VAL A 63 1.87 -8.94 -1.09
N VAL A 64 1.69 -8.37 -2.27
CA VAL A 64 1.76 -9.09 -3.56
C VAL A 64 3.08 -8.82 -4.28
N GLU A 65 3.62 -7.61 -4.20
CA GLU A 65 4.81 -7.20 -4.93
C GLU A 65 5.61 -6.18 -4.13
N VAL A 66 6.94 -6.35 -4.12
CA VAL A 66 7.88 -5.46 -3.45
C VAL A 66 9.09 -5.25 -4.34
N GLU A 67 9.27 -4.04 -4.83
CA GLU A 67 10.52 -3.55 -5.40
C GLU A 67 11.01 -2.38 -4.52
N PRO A 68 12.08 -2.56 -3.73
CA PRO A 68 12.57 -1.55 -2.81
C PRO A 68 12.71 -0.18 -3.46
N GLU A 69 12.14 0.84 -2.81
CA GLU A 69 12.17 2.25 -3.21
C GLU A 69 11.54 2.57 -4.57
N ARG A 70 10.81 1.63 -5.16
CA ARG A 70 10.19 1.79 -6.49
C ARG A 70 8.73 1.40 -6.52
N ARG A 71 8.38 0.25 -5.92
CA ARG A 71 7.03 -0.31 -6.03
C ARG A 71 6.62 -1.13 -4.82
N PHE A 72 5.44 -0.85 -4.28
CA PHE A 72 4.86 -1.60 -3.17
C PHE A 72 3.39 -1.89 -3.47
N VAL A 73 3.02 -3.16 -3.49
CA VAL A 73 1.67 -3.59 -3.87
C VAL A 73 1.10 -4.54 -2.83
N TYR A 74 -0.14 -4.28 -2.39
CA TYR A 74 -0.87 -5.17 -1.50
C TYR A 74 -2.37 -5.20 -1.84
N THR A 75 -3.02 -6.31 -1.49
CA THR A 75 -4.47 -6.43 -1.57
C THR A 75 -5.13 -5.55 -0.50
N PHE A 76 -6.27 -4.97 -0.83
CA PHE A 76 -7.03 -4.16 0.10
C PHE A 76 -8.50 -4.52 -0.07
N THR A 77 -9.15 -5.00 0.98
CA THR A 77 -10.48 -5.66 0.86
C THR A 77 -10.46 -6.83 -0.13
N GLU A 78 -11.61 -7.43 -0.43
CA GLU A 78 -11.72 -8.57 -1.35
C GLU A 78 -11.50 -8.18 -2.83
N ASN A 79 -11.71 -6.90 -3.17
CA ASN A 79 -11.88 -6.48 -4.56
C ASN A 79 -10.85 -5.46 -5.05
N TRP A 80 -10.01 -4.92 -4.16
CA TRP A 80 -9.08 -3.85 -4.51
C TRP A 80 -7.62 -4.27 -4.30
N THR A 81 -6.74 -3.60 -5.05
CA THR A 81 -5.30 -3.71 -4.91
C THR A 81 -4.75 -2.29 -4.89
N LEU A 82 -3.92 -1.99 -3.89
CA LEU A 82 -3.21 -0.72 -3.80
C LEU A 82 -1.83 -0.87 -4.41
N VAL A 83 -1.49 0.02 -5.34
CA VAL A 83 -0.19 0.07 -6.03
C VAL A 83 0.46 1.41 -5.73
N TRP A 84 1.53 1.38 -4.93
CA TRP A 84 2.38 2.53 -4.68
C TRP A 84 3.57 2.51 -5.64
N ARG A 85 3.78 3.59 -6.38
CA ARG A 85 4.93 3.77 -7.28
C ARG A 85 5.72 5.00 -6.87
N LEU A 86 7.03 4.83 -6.73
CA LEU A 86 7.96 5.92 -6.43
C LEU A 86 8.78 6.17 -7.70
N VAL A 87 8.68 7.39 -8.22
CA VAL A 87 9.41 7.85 -9.41
C VAL A 87 10.39 8.94 -8.96
N PRO A 88 11.71 8.74 -9.11
CA PRO A 88 12.72 9.74 -8.75
C PRO A 88 12.67 11.02 -9.58
#